data_AF-A0A0L0CV11-F1
#
_entry.id   AF-A0A0L0CV11-F1
#
_cell.length_a   1.000
_cell.length_b   1.000
_cell.length_c   1.000
_cell.angle_alpha   90.00
_cell.angle_beta   90.00
_cell.angle_gamma   90.00
#
_symmetry.space_group_name_H-M   'P 1'
#
loop_
_entity.id
_entity.type
_entity.pdbx_description
1 polymer ?
#
loop_
_entity_poly.entity_id
_entity_poly.type
_entity_poly.pdbx_seq_one_letter_code
_entity_poly.pdbx_strand_id
1 'polypeptide(L)'
;MLHFSDFTRDIWLTLINSNNYNTISGLAAAAKNAKESVGRTCLRNTPRLKPSCDAIFKKSKLWFGPDKKAGIEASSNKAASIKAVEFVKITTASTNYYTAIVASVVPLIVIVVVMVVIYLILRYRRTNKMKKKLQYIKLLK
;
A
#
# COMPACT_ATOMS: atom_id res chain seq x y z
N MET A 1 23.81 -37.66 0.21
CA MET A 1 24.20 -36.27 0.53
C MET A 1 22.91 -35.48 0.42
N LEU A 2 22.27 -35.11 1.53
CA LEU A 2 20.96 -34.42 1.46
C LEU A 2 21.18 -33.05 0.83
N HIS A 3 20.49 -32.80 -0.28
CA HIS A 3 20.54 -31.52 -0.98
C HIS A 3 19.58 -30.55 -0.28
N PHE A 4 19.89 -29.25 -0.33
CA PHE A 4 19.02 -28.21 0.27
C PHE A 4 17.59 -28.22 -0.30
N SER A 5 17.40 -28.80 -1.49
CA SER A 5 16.10 -29.03 -2.15
C SER A 5 15.23 -30.11 -1.51
N ASP A 6 15.79 -30.96 -0.63
CA ASP A 6 15.06 -32.05 0.02
C ASP A 6 14.23 -31.55 1.22
N PHE A 7 14.43 -30.28 1.64
CA PHE A 7 13.65 -29.64 2.68
C PHE A 7 12.33 -29.10 2.13
N THR A 8 11.20 -29.73 2.52
CA THR A 8 9.87 -29.20 2.21
C THR A 8 9.63 -27.86 2.93
N ARG A 9 8.75 -27.03 2.37
CA ARG A 9 8.37 -25.73 2.93
C ARG A 9 7.95 -25.82 4.40
N ASP A 10 7.28 -26.90 4.77
CA ASP A 10 6.76 -27.08 6.13
C ASP A 10 7.89 -27.31 7.14
N ILE A 11 8.97 -28.02 6.75
CA ILE A 11 10.16 -28.17 7.60
C ILE A 11 10.95 -26.85 7.68
N TRP A 12 10.95 -26.05 6.61
CA TRP A 12 11.54 -24.70 6.66
C TRP A 12 10.83 -23.78 7.65
N LEU A 13 9.49 -23.82 7.71
CA LEU A 13 8.70 -22.98 8.60
C LEU A 13 8.82 -23.38 10.07
N THR A 14 9.13 -24.65 10.37
CA THR A 14 9.44 -25.07 11.74
C THR A 14 10.81 -24.57 12.20
N LEU A 15 11.78 -24.44 11.29
CA LEU A 15 13.12 -23.91 11.57
C LEU A 15 13.16 -22.38 11.61
N ILE A 16 12.56 -21.70 10.64
CA ILE A 16 12.53 -20.24 10.53
C ILE A 16 11.08 -19.76 10.63
N ASN A 17 10.79 -18.97 11.66
CA ASN A 17 9.47 -18.45 11.98
C ASN A 17 9.54 -16.99 12.41
N SER A 18 8.37 -16.38 12.67
CA SER A 18 8.21 -14.98 13.06
C SER A 18 9.03 -14.58 14.29
N ASN A 19 9.40 -15.53 15.14
CA ASN A 19 10.07 -15.25 16.40
C ASN A 19 11.60 -15.27 16.28
N ASN A 20 12.15 -15.92 15.24
CA ASN A 20 13.60 -16.13 15.11
C ASN A 20 14.22 -15.56 13.83
N TYR A 21 13.44 -15.29 12.78
CA TYR A 21 13.96 -14.85 11.48
C TYR A 21 14.64 -13.47 11.53
N ASN A 22 14.26 -12.61 12.46
CA ASN A 22 14.73 -11.23 12.56
C ASN A 22 15.93 -11.06 13.52
N THR A 23 16.46 -12.14 14.09
CA THR A 23 17.64 -12.10 14.97
C THR A 23 18.76 -12.98 14.45
N ILE A 24 20.00 -12.48 14.56
CA ILE A 24 21.19 -13.25 14.19
C ILE A 24 21.32 -14.50 15.07
N SER A 25 21.00 -14.40 16.36
CA SER A 25 20.98 -15.53 17.28
C SER A 25 19.91 -16.56 16.91
N GLY A 26 18.71 -16.11 16.53
CA GLY A 26 17.63 -16.97 16.05
C GLY A 26 18.01 -17.71 14.76
N LEU A 27 18.58 -17.01 13.78
CA LEU A 27 19.10 -17.58 12.54
C LEU A 27 20.23 -18.59 12.81
N ALA A 28 21.16 -18.27 13.71
CA ALA A 28 22.22 -19.18 14.11
C ALA A 28 21.69 -20.43 14.84
N ALA A 29 20.68 -20.28 15.68
CA ALA A 29 20.01 -21.40 16.34
C ALA A 29 19.24 -22.28 15.34
N ALA A 30 18.51 -21.68 14.40
CA ALA A 30 17.83 -22.40 13.32
C ALA A 30 18.82 -23.19 12.45
N ALA A 31 19.94 -22.58 12.07
CA ALA A 31 21.01 -23.24 11.32
C ALA A 31 21.65 -24.41 12.10
N LYS A 32 21.76 -24.28 13.44
CA LYS A 32 22.23 -25.36 14.31
C LYS A 32 21.24 -26.52 14.36
N ASN A 33 19.95 -26.23 14.54
CA ASN A 33 18.88 -27.23 14.59
C ASN A 33 18.72 -27.98 13.25
N ALA A 34 18.79 -27.25 12.13
CA ALA A 34 18.76 -27.84 10.79
C ALA A 34 19.90 -28.84 10.58
N LYS A 35 21.10 -28.48 11.05
CA LYS A 35 22.29 -29.33 10.96
C LYS A 35 22.20 -30.58 11.84
N GLU A 36 21.64 -30.46 13.05
CA GLU A 36 21.39 -31.60 13.94
C GLU A 36 20.38 -32.58 13.34
N SER A 37 19.35 -32.08 12.66
CA SER A 37 18.36 -32.89 11.92
C SER A 37 18.98 -33.69 10.76
N VAL A 38 20.00 -33.15 10.09
CA VAL A 38 20.75 -33.84 9.01
C VAL A 38 21.80 -34.85 9.56
N GLY A 39 21.90 -35.02 10.88
CA GLY A 39 22.75 -36.05 11.51
C GLY A 39 24.25 -35.74 11.50
N ARG A 40 24.69 -34.57 11.02
CA ARG A 40 26.09 -34.13 11.09
C ARG A 40 26.26 -33.07 12.17
N THR A 41 26.54 -33.47 13.40
CA THR A 41 26.69 -32.50 14.50
C THR A 41 28.05 -31.77 14.45
N CYS A 42 28.06 -30.46 14.68
CA CYS A 42 29.29 -29.73 15.07
C CYS A 42 29.82 -30.16 16.45
N LEU A 43 29.03 -30.97 17.16
CA LEU A 43 29.20 -31.34 18.57
C LEU A 43 29.98 -32.65 18.75
N ARG A 44 30.13 -33.48 17.71
CA ARG A 44 31.16 -34.52 17.73
C ARG A 44 32.48 -33.83 17.48
N ASN A 45 33.35 -33.90 18.48
CA ASN A 45 34.72 -33.40 18.57
C ASN A 45 35.59 -33.94 17.41
N THR A 46 35.24 -33.58 16.18
CA THR A 46 35.87 -33.96 14.93
C THR A 46 36.81 -32.81 14.58
N PRO A 47 38.13 -32.97 14.75
CA PRO A 47 39.10 -31.89 14.56
C PRO A 47 38.98 -31.22 13.19
N ARG A 48 38.47 -31.96 12.19
CA ARG A 48 38.29 -31.51 10.81
C ARG A 48 37.14 -30.50 10.60
N LEU A 49 36.06 -30.54 11.40
CA LEU A 49 34.89 -29.66 11.21
C LEU A 49 34.86 -28.47 12.15
N LYS A 50 35.67 -28.49 13.22
CA LYS A 50 35.70 -27.45 14.25
C LYS A 50 35.97 -26.04 13.69
N PRO A 51 36.94 -25.82 12.78
CA PRO A 51 37.19 -24.49 12.22
C PRO A 51 35.99 -23.95 11.43
N SER A 52 35.33 -24.79 10.64
CA SER A 52 34.17 -24.41 9.84
C SER A 52 32.94 -24.13 10.72
N CYS A 53 32.74 -24.93 11.78
CA CYS A 53 31.68 -24.69 12.75
C CYS A 53 31.88 -23.40 13.54
N ASP A 54 33.11 -23.11 13.99
CA ASP A 54 33.44 -21.86 14.66
C ASP A 54 33.26 -20.66 13.71
N ALA A 55 33.68 -20.78 12.45
CA ALA A 55 33.46 -19.74 11.46
C ALA A 55 31.98 -19.40 11.27
N ILE A 56 31.09 -20.39 11.25
CA ILE A 56 29.64 -20.18 11.04
C ILE A 56 28.97 -19.67 12.32
N PHE A 57 29.20 -20.32 13.46
CA PHE A 57 28.43 -20.06 14.68
C PHE A 57 29.09 -19.02 15.59
N LYS A 58 30.43 -18.97 15.67
CA LYS A 58 31.16 -17.95 16.45
C LYS A 58 31.22 -16.61 15.73
N LYS A 59 31.22 -16.61 14.39
CA LYS A 59 31.10 -15.40 13.55
C LYS A 59 29.71 -15.26 12.90
N SER A 60 28.66 -15.78 13.54
CA SER A 60 27.28 -15.74 13.04
C SER A 60 26.80 -14.34 12.63
N LYS A 61 27.26 -13.28 13.30
CA LYS A 61 26.99 -11.89 12.92
C LYS A 61 27.53 -11.51 11.55
N LEU A 62 28.68 -12.04 11.16
CA LEU A 62 29.28 -11.78 9.84
C LEU A 62 28.48 -12.47 8.72
N TRP A 63 28.01 -13.68 8.97
CA TRP A 63 27.31 -14.49 7.97
C TRP A 63 25.83 -14.11 7.85
N PHE A 64 25.10 -14.04 8.96
CA PHE A 64 23.66 -13.79 8.95
C PHE A 64 23.30 -12.29 8.98
N GLY A 65 24.28 -11.42 9.24
CA GLY A 65 24.07 -9.97 9.27
C GLY A 65 23.57 -9.41 7.93
N PRO A 66 24.26 -9.67 6.81
CA PRO A 66 23.83 -9.24 5.48
C PRO A 66 22.45 -9.81 5.10
N ASP A 67 22.23 -11.10 5.33
CA ASP A 67 20.98 -11.78 4.98
C ASP A 67 19.79 -11.25 5.78
N LYS A 68 19.97 -11.02 7.09
CA LYS A 68 18.96 -10.37 7.93
C LYS A 68 18.62 -8.98 7.38
N LYS A 69 19.63 -8.18 7.03
CA LYS A 69 19.42 -6.82 6.50
C LYS A 69 18.65 -6.86 5.19
N ALA A 70 19.08 -7.70 4.25
CA ALA A 70 18.41 -7.88 2.97
C ALA A 70 16.97 -8.39 3.13
N GLY A 71 16.72 -9.31 4.06
CA GLY A 71 15.39 -9.82 4.37
C GLY A 71 14.44 -8.74 4.94
N ILE A 72 14.95 -7.88 5.84
CA ILE A 72 14.18 -6.75 6.39
C ILE A 72 13.86 -5.74 5.27
N GLU A 73 14.86 -5.41 4.45
CA GLU A 73 14.71 -4.47 3.33
C GLU A 73 13.71 -4.99 2.29
N ALA A 74 13.81 -6.26 1.89
CA ALA A 74 12.89 -6.88 0.95
C ALA A 74 11.45 -6.94 1.50
N SER A 75 11.28 -7.24 2.78
CA SER A 75 9.96 -7.24 3.44
C SER A 75 9.36 -5.82 3.48
N SER A 76 10.17 -4.81 3.83
CA SER A 76 9.76 -3.41 3.84
C SER A 76 9.38 -2.92 2.44
N ASN A 77 10.20 -3.21 1.42
CA ASN A 77 9.93 -2.84 0.03
C ASN A 77 8.65 -3.50 -0.49
N LYS A 78 8.41 -4.77 -0.15
CA LYS A 78 7.17 -5.48 -0.52
C LYS A 78 5.94 -4.92 0.20
N ALA A 79 6.06 -4.55 1.48
CA ALA A 79 4.99 -3.88 2.20
C ALA A 79 4.67 -2.50 1.62
N ALA A 80 5.70 -1.73 1.24
CA ALA A 80 5.54 -0.44 0.60
C ALA A 80 4.86 -0.55 -0.78
N SER A 81 5.25 -1.54 -1.60
CA SER A 81 4.63 -1.76 -2.91
C SER A 81 3.17 -2.21 -2.81
N ILE A 82 2.82 -3.09 -1.86
CA ILE A 82 1.43 -3.48 -1.61
C ILE A 82 0.59 -2.27 -1.22
N LYS A 83 1.07 -1.44 -0.27
CA LYS A 83 0.39 -0.20 0.11
C LYS A 83 0.20 0.74 -1.07
N ALA A 84 1.24 0.94 -1.89
CA ALA A 84 1.15 1.78 -3.07
C ALA A 84 0.08 1.28 -4.06
N VAL A 85 0.01 -0.04 -4.30
CA VAL A 85 -1.02 -0.65 -5.16
C VAL A 85 -2.43 -0.46 -4.58
N GLU A 86 -2.61 -0.66 -3.28
CA GLU A 86 -3.91 -0.42 -2.62
C GLU A 86 -4.31 1.05 -2.68
N PHE A 87 -3.39 1.97 -2.41
CA PHE A 87 -3.63 3.41 -2.54
C PHE A 87 -4.04 3.78 -3.97
N VAL A 88 -3.31 3.31 -4.98
CA VAL A 88 -3.66 3.53 -6.39
C VAL A 88 -5.07 3.00 -6.67
N LYS A 89 -5.40 1.78 -6.23
CA LYS A 89 -6.73 1.20 -6.44
C LYS A 89 -7.84 2.01 -5.79
N ILE A 90 -7.64 2.49 -4.56
CA ILE A 90 -8.60 3.36 -3.85
C ILE A 90 -8.75 4.70 -4.56
N THR A 91 -7.65 5.33 -4.97
CA THR A 91 -7.68 6.62 -5.67
C THR A 91 -8.39 6.52 -7.02
N THR A 92 -8.12 5.48 -7.81
CA THR A 92 -8.78 5.26 -9.11
C THR A 92 -10.28 5.00 -8.94
N ALA A 93 -10.67 4.20 -7.94
CA ALA A 93 -12.07 3.96 -7.64
C ALA A 93 -12.77 5.25 -7.20
N SER A 94 -12.19 6.01 -6.28
CA SER A 94 -12.78 7.25 -5.77
C SER A 94 -12.88 8.34 -6.84
N THR A 95 -11.90 8.46 -7.73
CA THR A 95 -11.97 9.40 -8.86
C THR A 95 -13.10 9.06 -9.82
N ASN A 96 -13.34 7.77 -10.09
CA ASN A 96 -14.43 7.33 -10.97
C ASN A 96 -15.82 7.61 -10.38
N TYR A 97 -15.99 7.42 -9.07
CA TYR A 97 -17.24 7.80 -8.41
C TYR A 97 -17.43 9.32 -8.38
N TYR A 98 -16.37 10.07 -8.11
CA TYR A 98 -16.43 11.54 -8.08
C TYR A 98 -16.79 12.13 -9.45
N THR A 99 -16.15 11.65 -10.53
CA THR A 99 -16.48 12.10 -11.90
C THR A 99 -17.92 11.76 -12.28
N ALA A 100 -18.41 10.57 -11.91
CA ALA A 100 -19.81 10.19 -12.14
C ALA A 100 -20.81 11.08 -11.39
N ILE A 101 -20.53 11.40 -10.11
CA ILE A 101 -21.39 12.28 -9.29
C ILE A 101 -21.41 13.70 -9.88
N VAL A 102 -20.23 14.26 -10.20
CA VAL A 102 -20.12 15.60 -10.78
C VAL A 102 -20.81 15.67 -12.15
N ALA A 103 -20.66 14.63 -12.99
CA ALA A 103 -21.33 14.55 -14.29
C ALA A 103 -22.87 14.51 -14.19
N SER A 104 -23.43 14.04 -13.08
CA SER A 104 -24.87 14.05 -12.81
C SER A 104 -25.36 15.40 -12.27
N VAL A 105 -24.58 16.06 -11.40
CA VAL A 105 -25.00 17.29 -10.71
C VAL A 105 -24.75 18.55 -11.54
N VAL A 106 -23.62 18.64 -12.26
CA VAL A 106 -23.25 19.83 -13.06
C VAL A 106 -24.33 20.20 -14.09
N PRO A 107 -24.90 19.26 -14.87
CA PRO A 107 -25.95 19.59 -15.83
C PRO A 107 -27.20 20.20 -15.19
N LEU A 108 -27.62 19.70 -14.02
CA LEU A 108 -28.79 20.23 -13.31
C LEU A 108 -28.56 21.68 -12.87
N ILE A 109 -27.37 21.99 -12.34
CA ILE A 109 -27.00 23.35 -11.94
C ILE A 109 -27.01 24.29 -13.16
N VAL A 110 -26.44 23.86 -14.28
CA VAL A 110 -26.39 24.66 -15.52
C VAL A 110 -27.80 25.00 -16.02
N ILE A 111 -28.72 24.03 -16.04
CA ILE A 111 -30.12 24.26 -16.45
C ILE A 111 -30.79 25.31 -15.54
N VAL A 112 -30.62 25.19 -14.22
CA VAL A 112 -31.18 26.13 -13.26
C VAL A 112 -30.59 27.54 -13.45
N VAL A 113 -29.28 27.67 -13.68
CA VAL A 113 -28.63 28.96 -13.92
C VAL A 113 -29.17 29.61 -15.20
N VAL A 114 -29.33 28.87 -16.29
CA VAL A 114 -29.93 29.39 -17.53
C VAL A 114 -31.36 29.88 -17.29
N MET A 115 -32.18 29.11 -16.57
CA MET A 115 -33.54 29.50 -16.19
C MET A 115 -33.55 30.80 -15.38
N VAL A 116 -32.64 30.95 -14.41
CA VAL A 116 -32.52 32.16 -13.60
C VAL A 116 -32.12 33.37 -14.45
N VAL A 117 -31.12 33.24 -15.34
CA VAL A 117 -30.68 34.34 -16.21
C VAL A 117 -31.82 34.79 -17.14
N ILE A 118 -32.48 33.85 -17.82
CA ILE A 118 -33.62 34.16 -18.70
C ILE A 118 -34.77 34.78 -17.89
N TYR A 119 -35.08 34.22 -16.73
CA TYR A 119 -36.11 34.76 -15.83
C TYR A 119 -35.82 36.19 -15.42
N LEU A 120 -34.57 36.51 -15.06
CA LEU A 120 -34.17 37.86 -14.68
C LEU A 120 -34.35 38.83 -15.86
N ILE A 121 -33.96 38.45 -17.07
CA ILE A 121 -34.18 39.27 -18.28
C ILE A 121 -35.68 39.52 -18.50
N LEU A 122 -36.52 38.48 -18.41
CA LEU A 122 -37.97 38.60 -18.61
C LEU A 122 -38.64 39.45 -17.53
N ARG A 123 -38.25 39.25 -16.26
CA ARG A 123 -38.76 40.01 -15.12
C ARG A 123 -38.38 41.48 -15.25
N TYR A 124 -37.13 41.76 -15.62
CA TYR A 124 -36.64 43.12 -15.84
C TYR A 124 -37.39 43.82 -16.99
N ARG A 125 -37.68 43.11 -18.09
CA ARG A 125 -38.48 43.66 -19.19
C ARG A 125 -39.91 44.00 -18.76
N ARG A 126 -40.57 43.13 -17.98
CA ARG A 126 -41.96 43.34 -17.52
C ARG A 126 -42.08 44.55 -16.59
N THR A 127 -41.19 44.68 -15.61
CA THR A 127 -41.24 45.80 -14.65
C THR A 127 -41.01 47.15 -15.33
N ASN A 128 -40.11 47.21 -16.31
CA ASN A 128 -39.84 48.44 -17.06
C ASN A 128 -41.02 48.90 -17.93
N LYS A 129 -41.78 47.96 -18.52
CA LYS A 129 -43.00 48.32 -19.27
C LYS A 129 -44.05 48.99 -18.37
N MET A 130 -44.23 48.49 -17.14
CA MET A 130 -45.22 49.04 -16.20
C MET A 130 -44.81 50.44 -15.70
N LYS A 131 -43.52 50.69 -15.45
CA LYS A 131 -43.04 52.01 -15.06
C LYS A 131 -43.28 53.07 -16.15
N LYS A 132 -43.04 52.72 -17.42
CA LYS A 132 -43.33 53.61 -18.56
C LYS A 132 -44.82 53.93 -18.66
N LYS A 133 -45.70 52.92 -18.57
CA LYS A 133 -47.16 53.13 -18.59
C LYS A 133 -47.64 54.08 -17.50
N LEU A 134 -47.09 53.97 -16.29
CA LEU A 134 -47.45 54.84 -15.17
C LEU A 134 -47.07 56.31 -15.41
N GLN A 135 -45.93 56.55 -16.08
CA GLN A 135 -45.54 57.91 -16.48
C GLN A 135 -46.46 58.47 -17.57
N TYR A 136 -46.85 57.67 -18.57
CA TYR A 136 -47.79 58.12 -19.60
C TYR A 136 -49.17 58.49 -19.04
N ILE A 137 -49.70 57.71 -18.07
CA ILE A 137 -50.97 58.05 -17.40
C ILE A 137 -50.85 59.35 -16.61
N LYS A 138 -49.68 59.63 -16.01
CA LYS A 138 -49.43 60.89 -15.32
C LYS A 138 -49.30 62.10 -16.24
N LEU A 139 -48.85 61.90 -17.48
CA LEU A 139 -48.72 62.98 -18.49
C LEU A 139 -50.03 63.28 -19.22
N LEU A 140 -50.97 62.33 -19.26
CA LEU A 140 -52.27 62.47 -19.89
C LEU A 140 -53.36 63.01 -18.95
N LYS A 141 -53.01 63.30 -17.70
CA LYS A 141 -53.88 63.94 -16.71
C LYS A 141 -53.41 65.36 -16.48
#